data_AF-A0A645EFE2-F1
#
_entry.id   AF-A0A645EFE2-F1
#
_cell.length_a   1.000
_cell.length_b   1.000
_cell.length_c   1.000
_cell.angle_alpha   90.00
_cell.angle_beta   90.00
_cell.angle_gamma   90.00
#
_symmetry.space_group_name_H-M   'P 1'
#
loop_
_entity.id
_entity.type
_entity.pdbx_description
1 polymer ?
#
loop_
_entity_poly.entity_id
_entity_poly.type
_entity_poly.pdbx_seq_one_letter_code
_entity_poly.pdbx_strand_id
1 'polypeptide(L)'
;MEGTVSGVSCTDSEKCKFIVWRTINEKTLSDQEIRTLIQNGTTDVIDGFKSSKGNNFSGKLVINHELKRVGFSFDGVDVANTGEESKDQCTKDGCSGIYLISGNRYKCNTCDSWYTSKPKIAVKPFSAAQMTKLFKGKTVTHAIKIDDGAGSEVTKKAEYYIDAKTKYMRYNILD
;
A
#
# COMPACT_ATOMS: atom_id res chain seq x y z
N MET A 1 35.35 -6.24 13.18
CA MET A 1 34.69 -5.98 11.88
C MET A 1 33.68 -7.09 11.69
N GLU A 2 32.41 -6.86 12.05
CA GLU A 2 31.36 -7.86 11.78
C GLU A 2 31.08 -7.84 10.28
N GLY A 3 31.42 -8.93 9.61
CA GLY A 3 31.12 -9.09 8.19
C GLY A 3 29.61 -9.15 8.00
N THR A 4 29.04 -8.23 7.23
CA THR A 4 27.63 -8.28 6.86
C THR A 4 27.41 -9.49 5.94
N VAL A 5 26.59 -10.45 6.39
CA VAL A 5 26.23 -11.62 5.59
C VAL A 5 25.43 -11.15 4.37
N SER A 6 26.00 -11.27 3.18
CA SER A 6 25.42 -10.78 1.93
C SER A 6 24.30 -11.68 1.37
N GLY A 7 24.24 -12.94 1.81
CA GLY A 7 23.22 -13.90 1.40
C GLY A 7 23.53 -15.30 1.89
N VAL A 8 22.67 -16.25 1.56
CA VAL A 8 22.84 -17.68 1.83
C VAL A 8 22.86 -18.46 0.53
N SER A 9 23.73 -19.46 0.47
CA SER A 9 23.96 -20.29 -0.72
C SER A 9 24.12 -21.74 -0.32
N CYS A 10 23.99 -22.65 -1.28
CA CYS A 10 24.22 -24.07 -1.05
C CYS A 10 25.70 -24.34 -0.78
N THR A 11 25.98 -25.31 0.10
CA THR A 11 27.34 -25.76 0.40
C THR A 11 27.98 -26.50 -0.78
N ASP A 12 27.20 -27.22 -1.57
CA ASP A 12 27.61 -27.81 -2.86
C ASP A 12 27.41 -26.78 -3.99
N SER A 13 28.34 -25.83 -4.07
CA SER A 13 28.30 -24.72 -5.04
C SER A 13 28.58 -25.17 -6.49
N GLU A 14 29.17 -26.35 -6.68
CA GLU A 14 29.40 -26.93 -8.01
C GLU A 14 28.09 -27.42 -8.64
N LYS A 15 27.21 -28.05 -7.83
CA LYS A 15 25.91 -28.56 -8.30
C LYS A 15 24.78 -27.56 -8.17
N CYS A 16 24.84 -26.63 -7.21
CA CYS A 16 23.79 -25.66 -6.96
C CYS A 16 24.33 -24.24 -6.82
N LYS A 17 24.14 -23.44 -7.87
CA LYS A 17 24.52 -22.02 -7.91
C LYS A 17 23.42 -21.08 -7.40
N PHE A 18 22.41 -21.62 -6.72
CA PHE A 18 21.30 -20.83 -6.19
C PHE A 18 21.75 -20.04 -4.97
N ILE A 19 21.44 -18.75 -4.96
CA ILE A 19 21.77 -17.83 -3.87
C ILE A 19 20.52 -17.03 -3.52
N VAL A 20 20.21 -16.96 -2.21
CA VAL A 20 19.22 -16.03 -1.67
C VAL A 20 19.98 -14.86 -1.06
N TRP A 21 19.84 -13.69 -1.69
CA TRP A 21 20.46 -12.47 -1.22
C TRP A 21 19.81 -11.97 0.06
N ARG A 22 20.62 -11.43 0.97
CA ARG A 22 20.15 -10.85 2.24
C ARG A 22 19.35 -9.57 2.02
N THR A 23 19.69 -8.81 0.98
CA THR A 23 19.02 -7.56 0.63
C THR A 23 18.43 -7.67 -0.77
N ILE A 24 17.13 -7.43 -0.91
CA ILE A 24 16.38 -7.46 -2.17
C ILE A 24 15.57 -6.17 -2.27
N ASN A 25 15.72 -5.40 -3.36
CA ASN A 25 14.99 -4.15 -3.58
C ASN A 25 15.07 -3.18 -2.38
N GLU A 26 16.28 -2.90 -1.90
CA GLU A 26 16.58 -2.07 -0.72
C GLU A 26 16.04 -2.60 0.63
N LYS A 27 15.30 -3.72 0.65
CA LYS A 27 14.85 -4.38 1.87
C LYS A 27 15.85 -5.43 2.32
N THR A 28 16.38 -5.28 3.54
CA THR A 28 17.15 -6.32 4.23
C THR A 28 16.18 -7.32 4.86
N LEU A 29 16.34 -8.59 4.52
CA LEU A 29 15.57 -9.70 5.07
C LEU A 29 16.13 -10.11 6.44
N SER A 30 15.24 -10.58 7.31
CA SER A 30 15.57 -11.25 8.56
C SER A 30 15.97 -12.70 8.31
N ASP A 31 16.65 -13.31 9.28
CA ASP A 31 17.00 -14.73 9.22
C ASP A 31 15.75 -15.60 9.10
N GLN A 32 14.65 -15.19 9.76
CA GLN A 32 13.38 -15.89 9.70
C GLN A 32 12.75 -15.81 8.30
N GLU A 33 12.72 -14.65 7.66
CA GLU A 33 12.18 -14.50 6.29
C GLU A 33 12.98 -15.35 5.28
N ILE A 34 14.31 -15.36 5.38
CA ILE A 34 15.18 -16.20 4.54
C ILE A 34 14.92 -17.68 4.79
N ARG A 35 14.81 -18.08 6.07
CA ARG A 35 14.52 -19.47 6.44
C ARG A 35 13.18 -19.92 5.89
N THR A 36 12.13 -19.11 6.05
CA THR A 36 10.80 -19.38 5.50
C THR A 36 10.84 -19.52 3.98
N LEU A 37 11.54 -18.62 3.28
CA LEU A 37 11.68 -18.69 1.82
C LEU A 37 12.33 -20.00 1.36
N ILE A 38 13.40 -20.44 2.04
CA ILE A 38 14.13 -21.65 1.67
C ILE A 38 13.33 -22.91 2.01
N GLN A 39 12.63 -22.93 3.15
CA GLN A 39 11.88 -24.09 3.61
C GLN A 39 10.58 -24.28 2.83
N ASN A 40 9.85 -23.19 2.59
CA ASN A 40 8.50 -23.23 2.02
C ASN A 40 8.47 -22.88 0.54
N GLY A 41 9.57 -22.38 -0.02
CA GLY A 41 9.61 -21.84 -1.39
C GLY A 41 8.91 -20.48 -1.53
N THR A 42 8.28 -19.97 -0.47
CA THR A 42 7.60 -18.67 -0.42
C THR A 42 7.68 -18.05 0.97
N THR A 43 7.61 -16.72 1.06
CA THR A 43 7.44 -16.00 2.32
C THR A 43 5.98 -15.58 2.55
N ASP A 44 5.71 -15.10 3.77
CA ASP A 44 4.57 -14.21 4.02
C ASP A 44 4.75 -12.84 3.34
N VAL A 45 3.74 -11.98 3.44
CA VAL A 45 3.82 -10.62 2.91
C VAL A 45 4.87 -9.84 3.70
N ILE A 46 5.88 -9.33 3.00
CA ILE A 46 6.92 -8.48 3.53
C ILE A 46 6.67 -7.07 2.99
N ASP A 47 6.65 -6.09 3.89
CA ASP A 47 6.48 -4.69 3.54
C ASP A 47 7.84 -3.99 3.35
N GLY A 48 7.84 -2.85 2.65
CA GLY A 48 9.00 -1.96 2.56
C GLY A 48 10.01 -2.33 1.47
N PHE A 49 9.62 -3.09 0.47
CA PHE A 49 10.43 -3.20 -0.76
C PHE A 49 10.34 -1.92 -1.56
N LYS A 50 11.39 -1.59 -2.31
CA LYS A 50 11.39 -0.43 -3.20
C LYS A 50 11.36 -0.83 -4.66
N SER A 51 10.40 -0.30 -5.39
CA SER A 51 10.31 -0.49 -6.84
C SER A 51 11.41 0.28 -7.57
N SER A 52 11.67 -0.06 -8.83
CA SER A 52 12.60 0.69 -9.68
C SER A 52 12.22 2.17 -9.86
N LYS A 53 10.95 2.52 -9.63
CA LYS A 53 10.45 3.90 -9.65
C LYS A 53 10.61 4.63 -8.32
N GLY A 54 11.17 3.98 -7.30
CA GLY A 54 11.37 4.54 -5.96
C GLY A 54 10.18 4.37 -5.01
N ASN A 55 9.04 3.85 -5.48
CA ASN A 55 7.86 3.64 -4.64
C ASN A 55 8.01 2.42 -3.76
N ASN A 56 7.57 2.53 -2.51
CA ASN A 56 7.50 1.42 -1.58
C ASN A 56 6.35 0.48 -1.94
N PHE A 57 6.59 -0.82 -1.82
CA PHE A 57 5.60 -1.84 -2.03
C PHE A 57 5.79 -3.02 -1.09
N SER A 58 4.73 -3.81 -0.99
CA SER A 58 4.68 -5.01 -0.17
C SER A 58 4.45 -6.21 -1.06
N GLY A 59 5.05 -7.34 -0.72
CA GLY A 59 5.09 -8.51 -1.60
C GLY A 59 5.54 -9.76 -0.88
N LYS A 60 5.27 -10.91 -1.48
CA LYS A 60 5.89 -12.19 -1.08
C LYS A 60 7.09 -12.45 -1.95
N LEU A 61 8.11 -13.07 -1.39
CA LEU A 61 9.22 -13.63 -2.16
C LEU A 61 8.90 -15.09 -2.46
N VAL A 62 9.19 -15.53 -3.69
CA VAL A 62 8.99 -16.91 -4.13
C VAL A 62 10.24 -17.44 -4.83
N ILE A 63 10.58 -18.70 -4.60
CA ILE A 63 11.64 -19.37 -5.34
C ILE A 63 11.07 -19.81 -6.70
N ASN A 64 11.60 -19.23 -7.77
CA ASN A 64 11.32 -19.70 -9.12
C ASN A 64 12.36 -20.76 -9.49
N HIS A 65 11.94 -22.03 -9.50
CA HIS A 65 12.81 -23.16 -9.80
C HIS A 65 13.25 -23.22 -11.27
N GLU A 66 12.42 -22.75 -12.21
CA GLU A 66 12.74 -22.72 -13.64
C GLU A 66 13.84 -21.69 -13.94
N LEU A 67 13.66 -20.49 -13.41
CA LEU A 67 14.59 -19.35 -13.58
C LEU A 67 15.73 -19.37 -12.56
N LYS A 68 15.73 -20.34 -11.63
CA LYS A 68 16.72 -20.52 -10.55
C LYS A 68 17.01 -19.23 -9.78
N ARG A 69 15.97 -18.47 -9.45
CA ARG A 69 16.08 -17.17 -8.77
C ARG A 69 14.90 -16.90 -7.86
N VAL A 70 15.07 -15.95 -6.94
CA VAL A 70 13.97 -15.40 -6.14
C VAL A 70 13.19 -14.40 -7.00
N GLY A 71 11.87 -14.52 -7.01
CA GLY A 71 10.93 -13.58 -7.64
C GLY A 71 9.92 -13.02 -6.63
N PHE A 72 9.04 -12.14 -7.10
CA PHE A 72 7.94 -11.60 -6.30
C PHE A 72 6.61 -12.27 -6.68
N SER A 73 5.79 -12.55 -5.67
CA SER A 73 4.36 -12.83 -5.83
C SER A 73 3.55 -11.78 -5.08
N PHE A 74 2.42 -11.38 -5.68
CA PHE A 74 1.47 -10.43 -5.09
C PHE A 74 0.15 -11.12 -4.69
N ASP A 75 0.13 -12.45 -4.69
CA ASP A 75 -1.07 -13.21 -4.36
C ASP A 75 -1.43 -13.05 -2.89
N GLY A 76 -2.64 -12.51 -2.66
CA GLY A 76 -3.14 -12.19 -1.31
C GLY A 76 -2.45 -11.00 -0.66
N VAL A 77 -1.67 -10.21 -1.42
CA VAL A 77 -1.15 -8.92 -0.94
C VAL A 77 -2.28 -7.89 -1.05
N ASP A 78 -2.58 -7.21 0.05
CA ASP A 78 -3.47 -6.07 0.00
C ASP A 78 -2.81 -4.95 -0.82
N VAL A 79 -3.33 -4.68 -2.01
CA VAL A 79 -2.91 -3.60 -2.91
C VAL A 79 -2.83 -2.24 -2.22
N ALA A 80 -3.52 -2.06 -1.10
CA ALA A 80 -3.42 -0.84 -0.32
C ALA A 80 -2.03 -0.65 0.35
N ASN A 81 -1.20 -1.70 0.47
CA ASN A 81 0.18 -1.65 0.98
C ASN A 81 1.23 -1.47 -0.15
N THR A 82 0.80 -1.24 -1.40
CA THR A 82 1.70 -1.08 -2.56
C THR A 82 1.62 0.31 -3.20
N GLY A 83 1.05 1.28 -2.48
CA GLY A 83 0.76 2.62 -2.98
C GLY A 83 1.95 3.58 -2.94
N GLU A 84 1.87 4.65 -3.72
CA GLU A 84 2.80 5.78 -3.63
C GLU A 84 2.69 6.46 -2.27
N GLU A 85 3.83 6.79 -1.65
CA GLU A 85 3.81 7.51 -0.36
C GLU A 85 3.13 8.86 -0.51
N SER A 86 2.06 9.09 0.26
CA SER A 86 1.45 10.41 0.34
C SER A 86 2.32 11.35 1.16
N LYS A 87 2.12 12.66 0.97
CA LYS A 87 2.70 13.69 1.83
C LYS A 87 2.00 13.80 3.19
N ASP A 88 1.00 12.96 3.45
CA ASP A 88 0.08 13.07 4.56
C ASP A 88 0.37 11.97 5.61
N GLN A 89 0.62 12.40 6.85
CA GLN A 89 0.81 11.51 8.00
C GLN A 89 -0.50 10.86 8.43
N CYS A 90 -0.39 9.69 9.07
CA CYS A 90 -1.53 9.00 9.65
C CYS A 90 -2.23 9.88 10.69
N THR A 91 -3.57 9.91 10.64
CA THR A 91 -4.38 10.70 11.59
C THR A 91 -4.90 9.86 12.76
N LYS A 92 -4.53 8.58 12.83
CA LYS A 92 -4.86 7.70 13.96
C LYS A 92 -4.00 8.10 15.16
N ASP A 93 -4.64 8.26 16.31
CA ASP A 93 -3.96 8.59 17.55
C ASP A 93 -2.85 7.57 17.86
N GLY A 94 -1.67 8.06 18.24
CA GLY A 94 -0.47 7.24 18.48
C GLY A 94 0.19 6.61 17.24
N CYS A 95 -0.26 6.91 16.02
CA CYS A 95 0.31 6.36 14.80
C CYS A 95 1.28 7.35 14.12
N SER A 96 2.53 6.94 13.92
CA SER A 96 3.55 7.73 13.20
C SER A 96 3.69 7.37 11.72
N GLY A 97 2.77 6.56 11.19
CA GLY A 97 2.80 6.15 9.79
C GLY A 97 2.49 7.26 8.79
N ILE A 98 2.62 6.91 7.53
CA ILE A 98 2.20 7.73 6.38
C ILE A 98 1.10 6.99 5.62
N TYR A 99 0.23 7.72 4.92
CA TYR A 99 -0.73 7.09 4.01
C TYR A 99 -0.04 6.72 2.69
N LEU A 100 -0.29 5.51 2.20
CA LEU A 100 0.07 5.02 0.87
C LEU A 100 -1.13 5.14 -0.06
N ILE A 101 -0.92 5.69 -1.25
CA ILE A 101 -1.92 5.95 -2.27
C ILE A 101 -1.89 4.81 -3.29
N SER A 102 -2.89 3.92 -3.24
CA SER A 102 -3.06 2.85 -4.21
C SER A 102 -4.46 2.91 -4.82
N GLY A 103 -4.54 3.39 -6.07
CA GLY A 103 -5.79 3.59 -6.77
C GLY A 103 -6.70 4.63 -6.09
N ASN A 104 -7.79 4.16 -5.46
CA ASN A 104 -8.72 5.01 -4.71
C ASN A 104 -8.59 4.86 -3.19
N ARG A 105 -7.61 4.11 -2.69
CA ARG A 105 -7.40 3.88 -1.26
C ARG A 105 -6.15 4.59 -0.79
N TYR A 106 -6.27 5.25 0.34
CA TYR A 106 -5.18 5.79 1.12
C TYR A 106 -5.14 4.97 2.39
N LYS A 107 -4.16 4.08 2.53
CA LYS A 107 -4.02 3.20 3.70
C LYS A 107 -2.74 3.53 4.43
N CYS A 108 -2.82 3.61 5.74
CA CYS A 108 -1.64 3.82 6.55
C CYS A 108 -0.72 2.60 6.46
N ASN A 109 0.58 2.84 6.29
CA ASN A 109 1.57 1.77 6.22
C ASN A 109 1.91 1.12 7.58
N THR A 110 1.41 1.63 8.69
CA THR A 110 1.75 1.14 10.05
C THR A 110 0.52 0.78 10.90
N CYS A 111 -0.69 1.06 10.43
CA CYS A 111 -1.91 0.69 11.13
C CYS A 111 -3.07 0.47 10.16
N ASP A 112 -4.18 -0.07 10.65
CA ASP A 112 -5.36 -0.37 9.83
C ASP A 112 -6.20 0.88 9.46
N SER A 113 -5.69 2.09 9.67
CA SER A 113 -6.38 3.31 9.23
C SER A 113 -6.34 3.41 7.71
N TRP A 114 -7.50 3.56 7.09
CA TRP A 114 -7.59 3.81 5.66
C TRP A 114 -8.81 4.68 5.34
N TYR A 115 -8.79 5.36 4.20
CA TYR A 115 -9.96 6.02 3.62
C TYR A 115 -9.90 5.96 2.10
N THR A 116 -11.05 6.14 1.46
CA THR A 116 -11.12 6.20 -0.01
C THR A 116 -10.99 7.63 -0.50
N SER A 117 -10.03 7.91 -1.38
CA SER A 117 -9.96 9.19 -2.11
C SER A 117 -10.96 9.30 -3.24
N LYS A 118 -11.64 8.21 -3.60
CA LYS A 118 -12.79 8.24 -4.49
C LYS A 118 -13.90 7.45 -3.82
N PRO A 119 -14.81 8.10 -3.08
CA PRO A 119 -16.10 7.45 -2.87
C PRO A 119 -16.66 7.16 -4.27
N LYS A 120 -17.22 5.97 -4.52
CA LYS A 120 -17.62 5.52 -5.89
C LYS A 120 -18.52 6.54 -6.62
N ILE A 121 -19.21 7.34 -5.83
CA ILE A 121 -20.10 8.44 -6.21
C ILE A 121 -19.38 9.75 -6.57
N ALA A 122 -18.12 9.97 -6.21
CA ALA A 122 -17.39 11.17 -6.64
C ALA A 122 -17.12 11.09 -8.15
N VAL A 123 -17.49 12.15 -8.89
CA VAL A 123 -17.40 12.17 -10.36
C VAL A 123 -15.95 12.08 -10.84
N LYS A 124 -15.00 12.58 -10.05
CA LYS A 124 -13.57 12.62 -10.36
C LYS A 124 -12.72 12.32 -9.12
N PRO A 125 -11.44 11.91 -9.31
CA PRO A 125 -10.45 11.92 -8.24
C PRO A 125 -10.36 13.30 -7.58
N PHE A 126 -10.28 13.33 -6.26
CA PHE A 126 -9.89 14.54 -5.55
C PHE A 126 -8.42 14.85 -5.84
N SER A 127 -8.12 16.13 -6.04
CA SER A 127 -6.74 16.61 -6.14
C SER A 127 -6.00 16.47 -4.81
N ALA A 128 -4.67 16.42 -4.85
CA ALA A 128 -3.84 16.40 -3.65
C ALA A 128 -4.17 17.55 -2.68
N ALA A 129 -4.40 18.76 -3.20
CA ALA A 129 -4.77 19.92 -2.39
C ALA A 129 -6.12 19.76 -1.69
N GLN A 130 -7.09 19.10 -2.34
CA GLN A 130 -8.37 18.79 -1.72
C GLN A 130 -8.21 17.73 -0.62
N MET A 131 -7.43 16.68 -0.87
CA MET A 131 -7.15 15.66 0.14
C MET A 131 -6.45 16.24 1.38
N THR A 132 -5.45 17.10 1.20
CA THR A 132 -4.79 17.80 2.31
C THR A 132 -5.76 18.67 3.12
N LYS A 133 -6.78 19.27 2.50
CA LYS A 133 -7.84 20.00 3.25
C LYS A 133 -8.66 19.03 4.10
N LEU A 134 -9.10 17.92 3.51
CA LEU A 134 -9.89 16.89 4.19
C LEU A 134 -9.14 16.30 5.41
N PHE A 135 -7.84 16.00 5.29
CA PHE A 135 -7.04 15.48 6.41
C PHE A 135 -6.82 16.48 7.53
N LYS A 136 -6.85 17.77 7.22
CA LYS A 136 -6.82 18.86 8.21
C LYS A 136 -8.19 19.08 8.87
N GLY A 137 -9.15 18.17 8.68
CA GLY A 137 -10.51 18.28 9.20
C GLY A 137 -11.36 19.35 8.53
N LYS A 138 -10.92 19.89 7.38
CA LYS A 138 -11.69 20.86 6.61
C LYS A 138 -12.61 20.15 5.63
N THR A 139 -13.66 20.84 5.21
CA THR A 139 -14.56 20.35 4.17
C THR A 139 -14.04 20.71 2.77
N VAL A 140 -14.47 19.94 1.77
CA VAL A 140 -14.19 20.20 0.35
C VAL A 140 -15.46 20.01 -0.46
N THR A 141 -15.82 21.02 -1.24
CA THR A 141 -16.87 20.88 -2.24
C THR A 141 -16.36 20.14 -3.47
N HIS A 142 -17.07 19.08 -3.89
CA HIS A 142 -16.80 18.35 -5.12
C HIS A 142 -18.08 17.80 -5.73
N ALA A 143 -18.03 17.35 -6.99
CA ALA A 143 -19.20 16.83 -7.69
C ALA A 143 -19.45 15.36 -7.29
N ILE A 144 -20.72 15.00 -7.17
CA ILE A 144 -21.19 13.67 -6.79
C ILE A 144 -22.22 13.18 -7.82
N LYS A 145 -22.12 11.93 -8.23
CA LYS A 145 -23.18 11.20 -8.96
C LYS A 145 -24.07 10.52 -7.94
N ILE A 146 -25.36 10.81 -7.99
CA ILE A 146 -26.38 10.16 -7.18
C ILE A 146 -27.54 9.73 -8.07
N ASP A 147 -28.25 8.68 -7.66
CA ASP A 147 -29.54 8.36 -8.22
C ASP A 147 -30.56 9.46 -7.82
N ASP A 148 -31.37 9.92 -8.77
CA ASP A 148 -32.40 10.93 -8.54
C ASP A 148 -33.66 10.39 -7.86
N GLY A 149 -33.69 9.10 -7.50
CA GLY A 149 -34.86 8.41 -6.96
C GLY A 149 -35.83 7.92 -8.05
N ALA A 150 -35.58 8.26 -9.32
CA ALA A 150 -36.32 7.81 -10.48
C ALA A 150 -35.50 6.84 -11.37
N GLY A 151 -34.34 6.38 -10.87
CA GLY A 151 -33.46 5.46 -11.59
C GLY A 151 -32.49 6.14 -12.55
N SER A 152 -32.38 7.47 -12.53
CA SER A 152 -31.44 8.21 -13.36
C SER A 152 -30.28 8.77 -12.53
N GLU A 153 -29.05 8.61 -13.02
CA GLU A 153 -27.88 9.24 -12.39
C GLU A 153 -27.86 10.74 -12.69
N VAL A 154 -27.88 11.55 -11.63
CA VAL A 154 -27.70 13.00 -11.70
C VAL A 154 -26.40 13.42 -11.02
N THR A 155 -25.77 14.45 -11.57
CA THR A 155 -24.59 15.06 -10.95
C THR A 155 -25.00 16.24 -10.10
N LYS A 156 -24.73 16.17 -8.80
CA LYS A 156 -24.91 17.27 -7.83
C LYS A 156 -23.57 17.76 -7.30
N LYS A 157 -23.59 18.89 -6.60
CA LYS A 157 -22.46 19.31 -5.75
C LYS A 157 -22.66 18.71 -4.36
N ALA A 158 -21.57 18.32 -3.72
CA ALA A 158 -21.59 17.86 -2.35
C ALA A 158 -20.40 18.44 -1.58
N GLU A 159 -20.62 18.70 -0.30
CA GLU A 159 -19.58 19.01 0.65
C GLU A 159 -19.07 17.70 1.29
N TYR A 160 -17.83 17.34 1.00
CA TYR A 160 -17.16 16.18 1.57
C TYR A 160 -16.39 16.55 2.83
N TYR A 161 -16.37 15.65 3.81
CA TYR A 161 -15.65 15.79 5.07
C TYR A 161 -15.20 14.42 5.60
N ILE A 162 -14.21 14.40 6.48
CA ILE A 162 -13.81 13.19 7.20
C ILE A 162 -14.46 13.22 8.58
N ASP A 163 -15.30 12.24 8.88
CA ASP A 163 -15.96 12.10 10.17
C ASP A 163 -14.91 11.97 11.28
N ALA A 164 -14.98 12.84 12.29
CA ALA A 164 -13.97 12.90 13.34
C ALA A 164 -13.94 11.63 14.22
N LYS A 165 -15.07 10.93 14.36
CA LYS A 165 -15.20 9.70 15.17
C LYS A 165 -14.84 8.47 14.35
N THR A 166 -15.46 8.30 13.19
CA THR A 166 -15.33 7.07 12.40
C THR A 166 -14.16 7.12 11.41
N LYS A 167 -13.57 8.31 11.19
CA LYS A 167 -12.52 8.56 10.19
C LYS A 167 -12.92 8.20 8.75
N TYR A 168 -14.22 8.05 8.51
CA TYR A 168 -14.75 7.79 7.17
C TYR A 168 -15.03 9.11 6.45
N MET A 169 -14.75 9.12 5.15
CA MET A 169 -15.20 10.20 4.29
C MET A 169 -16.73 10.14 4.16
N ARG A 170 -17.39 11.23 4.52
CA ARG A 170 -18.83 11.46 4.36
C ARG A 170 -19.05 12.67 3.45
N TYR A 171 -20.30 12.87 3.08
CA TYR A 171 -20.70 14.00 2.26
C TYR A 171 -22.09 14.48 2.63
N ASN A 172 -22.32 15.77 2.40
CA ASN A 172 -23.64 16.39 2.41
C ASN A 172 -23.91 16.89 1.00
N ILE A 173 -25.03 16.48 0.39
CA ILE A 173 -25.45 17.02 -0.90
C ILE A 173 -25.76 18.50 -0.70
N LEU A 174 -25.23 19.34 -1.59
CA LEU A 174 -25.58 20.75 -1.66
C LEU A 174 -26.73 20.84 -2.67
N ASP A 175 -27.89 21.34 -2.22
CA ASP A 175 -29.05 21.61 -3.07
C ASP A 175 -28.73 22.64 -4.17
#